data_AF-A0A2P5VR17-F1
#
_entry.id   AF-A0A2P5VR17-F1
#
_cell.length_a   1.000
_cell.length_b   1.000
_cell.length_c   1.000
_cell.angle_alpha   90.00
_cell.angle_beta   90.00
_cell.angle_gamma   90.00
#
_symmetry.space_group_name_H-M   'P 1'
#
loop_
_entity.id
_entity.type
_entity.pdbx_description
1 polymer ?
#
loop_
_entity_poly.entity_id
_entity_poly.type
_entity_poly.pdbx_seq_one_letter_code
_entity_poly.pdbx_strand_id
1 'polypeptide(L)'
;MDQSFRTISRSGDVSELYRLIQRDGNILRHFDEVEFIETPLHVAADAGCIGFAMEMMKLKPSFAMKLNQQGLSPIHLALEKGHKEMVLRFLEIDKDLVRVRGKNGETPLHYICKVGNHDSLLERFLKASPDCIRDVTTENRNALHIATENNRLDVLQVLIRTLKKNNYYWEELNRMDEHGNTALHIAASNNQTQMLKLLLSCKADKHATNQSGLTALDVAEQHNKRESIRILRGCFIPGVSNIKSKWEKQIVKYVAKASSIIFDDLDNISSDYRNALLVVLGLLLTGTYQATLSPPGGVWQGDNTSWSKRSKALGRSVLDQSEFLLFYIPTYVVFMVTFFLILALLKPFPHGFKKTSQVLLAFFAICFDQSISFIAPTDFVLKVMEVFTLLFFVLTLVMFFTDRVSKPSVAILGCWLTPSDLLAIDGCWLFLFVKDDFWEGTIIVIGYCSYCIMYDVSWEAPHVKLEVAHSLIALGCWFFLYLCRFCFRQCCQRCCT
;
A
#
# COMPACT_ATOMS: atom_id res chain seq x y z
N MET A 1 -45.71 17.17 23.70
CA MET A 1 -44.95 17.00 24.95
C MET A 1 -44.98 18.30 25.71
N ASP A 2 -45.22 18.24 27.03
CA ASP A 2 -45.16 19.40 27.91
C ASP A 2 -43.75 20.00 28.01
N GLN A 3 -43.69 21.32 28.15
CA GLN A 3 -42.43 22.06 28.17
C GLN A 3 -41.54 21.71 29.38
N SER A 4 -42.13 21.25 30.49
CA SER A 4 -41.43 20.71 31.65
C SER A 4 -40.62 19.45 31.29
N PHE A 5 -41.25 18.43 30.70
CA PHE A 5 -40.58 17.21 30.26
C PHE A 5 -39.47 17.49 29.25
N ARG A 6 -39.72 18.42 28.33
CA ARG A 6 -38.72 18.81 27.34
C ARG A 6 -37.48 19.41 28.01
N THR A 7 -37.67 20.22 29.05
CA THR A 7 -36.59 20.89 29.76
C THR A 7 -35.77 19.90 30.59
N ILE A 8 -36.40 19.05 31.39
CA ILE A 8 -35.70 18.05 32.22
C ILE A 8 -34.98 16.99 31.38
N SER A 9 -35.55 16.62 30.23
CA SER A 9 -34.93 15.61 29.35
C SER A 9 -33.70 16.18 28.65
N ARG A 10 -33.69 17.48 28.33
CA ARG A 10 -32.52 18.18 27.79
C ARG A 10 -31.44 18.44 28.84
N SER A 11 -31.82 18.74 30.08
CA SER A 11 -30.86 18.95 31.17
C SER A 11 -30.35 17.64 31.78
N GLY A 12 -31.07 16.54 31.58
CA GLY A 12 -30.77 15.25 32.17
C GLY A 12 -31.09 15.15 33.67
N ASP A 13 -32.00 15.98 34.19
CA ASP A 13 -32.36 16.00 35.61
C ASP A 13 -33.31 14.86 35.99
N VAL A 14 -32.72 13.78 36.51
CA VAL A 14 -33.45 12.60 37.00
C VAL A 14 -34.22 12.92 38.29
N SER A 15 -33.74 13.86 39.12
CA SER A 15 -34.41 14.18 40.40
C SER A 15 -35.73 14.90 40.16
N GLU A 16 -35.76 15.85 39.22
CA GLU A 16 -37.00 16.51 38.80
C GLU A 16 -37.97 15.52 38.14
N LEU A 17 -37.47 14.57 37.35
CA LEU A 17 -38.31 13.50 36.77
C LEU A 17 -39.09 12.75 37.85
N TYR A 18 -38.43 12.31 38.93
CA TYR A 18 -39.12 11.63 40.02
C TYR A 18 -40.07 12.55 40.80
N ARG A 19 -39.77 13.85 40.93
CA ARG A 19 -40.72 14.82 41.51
C ARG A 19 -41.99 14.98 40.67
N LEU A 20 -41.88 14.96 39.34
CA LEU A 20 -43.05 14.97 38.46
C LEU A 20 -43.86 13.68 38.55
N ILE A 21 -43.20 12.52 38.64
CA ILE A 21 -43.87 11.22 38.83
C ILE A 21 -44.58 11.14 40.19
N GLN A 22 -43.99 11.71 41.24
CA GLN A 22 -44.65 11.80 42.56
C GLN A 22 -45.90 12.68 42.54
N ARG A 23 -45.91 13.74 41.72
CA ARG A 23 -47.07 14.62 41.54
C ARG A 23 -48.18 13.94 40.74
N ASP A 24 -47.81 13.20 39.71
CA ASP A 24 -48.73 12.41 38.88
C ASP A 24 -48.08 11.09 38.45
N GLY A 25 -48.53 9.98 39.04
CA GLY A 25 -48.01 8.65 38.75
C GLY A 25 -48.36 8.13 37.35
N ASN A 26 -49.32 8.73 36.65
CA ASN A 26 -49.75 8.33 35.31
C ASN A 26 -49.16 9.22 34.21
N ILE A 27 -48.28 10.15 34.55
CA ILE A 27 -47.77 11.18 33.63
C ILE A 27 -47.07 10.62 32.38
N LEU A 28 -46.50 9.41 32.49
CA LEU A 28 -45.83 8.73 31.36
C LEU A 28 -46.79 7.94 30.46
N ARG A 29 -48.01 7.64 30.92
CA ARG A 29 -48.99 6.80 30.22
C ARG A 29 -49.48 7.45 28.92
N HIS A 30 -49.66 8.77 28.93
CA HIS A 30 -50.10 9.52 27.75
C HIS A 30 -49.17 9.33 26.53
N PHE A 31 -47.87 9.18 26.75
CA PHE A 31 -46.91 8.96 25.67
C PHE A 31 -47.03 7.58 25.02
N ASP A 32 -47.58 6.57 25.71
CA ASP A 32 -47.83 5.25 25.12
C ASP A 32 -49.08 5.23 24.24
N GLU A 33 -50.10 6.01 24.60
CA GLU A 33 -51.39 6.03 23.90
C GLU A 33 -51.29 6.65 22.50
N VAL A 34 -50.35 7.58 22.29
CA VAL A 34 -50.16 8.28 21.01
C VAL A 34 -49.10 7.59 20.15
N GLU A 35 -49.47 7.05 18.99
CA GLU A 35 -48.57 6.25 18.14
C GLU A 35 -47.28 6.99 17.72
N PHE A 36 -47.40 8.23 17.23
CA PHE A 36 -46.27 9.09 16.85
C PHE A 36 -46.15 10.30 17.79
N ILE A 37 -45.17 10.29 18.69
CA ILE A 37 -44.98 11.35 19.69
C ILE A 37 -43.50 11.51 20.06
N GLU A 38 -43.06 12.77 20.20
CA GLU A 38 -41.77 13.07 20.82
C GLU A 38 -41.84 12.70 22.31
N THR A 39 -41.17 11.62 22.71
CA THR A 39 -41.09 11.14 24.11
C THR A 39 -39.88 11.73 24.84
N PRO A 40 -39.84 11.74 26.19
CA PRO A 40 -38.68 12.23 26.94
C PRO A 40 -37.38 11.56 26.52
N LEU A 41 -37.45 10.28 26.12
CA LEU A 41 -36.30 9.52 25.63
C LEU A 41 -35.77 10.04 24.28
N HIS A 42 -36.64 10.53 23.37
CA HIS A 42 -36.19 11.18 22.13
C HIS A 42 -35.38 12.44 22.43
N VAL A 43 -35.88 13.27 23.34
CA VAL A 43 -35.24 14.54 23.71
C VAL A 43 -33.91 14.30 24.44
N ALA A 44 -33.87 13.32 25.35
CA ALA A 44 -32.63 12.90 26.00
C ALA A 44 -31.64 12.34 24.98
N ALA A 45 -32.12 11.59 23.98
CA ALA A 45 -31.29 11.04 22.91
C ALA A 45 -30.73 12.10 21.97
N ASP A 46 -31.51 13.12 21.64
CA ASP A 46 -31.07 14.29 20.87
C ASP A 46 -30.00 15.09 21.65
N ALA A 47 -30.17 15.26 22.96
CA ALA A 47 -29.27 16.01 23.83
C ALA A 47 -28.01 15.23 24.29
N GLY A 48 -28.00 13.90 24.20
CA GLY A 48 -26.89 13.06 24.67
C GLY A 48 -26.90 12.80 26.18
N CYS A 49 -28.03 12.98 26.87
CA CYS A 49 -28.17 12.77 28.32
C CYS A 49 -28.30 11.27 28.69
N ILE A 50 -27.17 10.55 28.75
CA ILE A 50 -27.13 9.09 28.96
C ILE A 50 -27.83 8.67 30.26
N GLY A 51 -27.48 9.26 31.41
CA GLY A 51 -28.05 8.87 32.71
C GLY A 51 -29.58 8.95 32.73
N PHE A 52 -30.12 10.06 32.22
CA PHE A 52 -31.56 10.26 32.09
C PHE A 52 -32.19 9.27 31.11
N ALA A 53 -31.56 9.03 29.96
CA ALA A 53 -32.04 8.07 28.96
C ALA A 53 -32.12 6.63 29.53
N MET A 54 -31.11 6.22 30.31
CA MET A 54 -31.10 4.90 30.96
C MET A 54 -32.21 4.76 31.99
N GLU A 55 -32.41 5.77 32.84
CA GLU A 55 -33.51 5.76 33.82
C GLU A 55 -34.88 5.76 33.12
N MET A 56 -35.04 6.53 32.05
CA MET A 56 -36.27 6.54 31.27
C MET A 56 -36.57 5.19 30.62
N MET A 57 -35.56 4.50 30.08
CA MET A 57 -35.73 3.14 29.54
C MET A 57 -36.08 2.12 30.62
N LYS A 58 -35.56 2.26 31.85
CA LYS A 58 -35.95 1.38 32.97
C LYS A 58 -37.40 1.61 33.38
N LEU A 59 -37.83 2.87 33.49
CA LEU A 59 -39.19 3.23 33.86
C LEU A 59 -40.19 2.87 32.75
N LYS A 60 -39.82 3.08 31.49
CA LYS A 60 -40.70 2.85 30.34
C LYS A 60 -39.95 2.34 29.10
N PRO A 61 -39.67 1.02 29.03
CA PRO A 61 -38.96 0.43 27.89
C PRO A 61 -39.64 0.66 26.53
N SER A 62 -40.97 0.78 26.50
CA SER A 62 -41.74 1.06 25.26
C SER A 62 -41.30 2.32 24.52
N PHE A 63 -40.72 3.29 25.22
CA PHE A 63 -40.26 4.54 24.61
C PHE A 63 -39.06 4.35 23.68
N ALA A 64 -38.28 3.27 23.83
CA ALA A 64 -37.10 3.01 23.00
C ALA A 64 -37.46 2.65 21.55
N MET A 65 -38.65 2.08 21.34
CA MET A 65 -39.18 1.66 20.04
C MET A 65 -40.11 2.71 19.40
N LYS A 66 -40.64 3.64 20.19
CA LYS A 66 -41.56 4.70 19.72
C LYS A 66 -40.90 5.58 18.67
N LEU A 67 -41.70 6.05 17.71
CA LEU A 67 -41.28 7.02 16.71
C LEU A 67 -41.83 8.40 17.08
N ASN A 68 -41.01 9.44 16.92
CA ASN A 68 -41.47 10.81 16.97
C ASN A 68 -42.23 11.19 15.68
N GLN A 69 -42.69 12.44 15.61
CA GLN A 69 -43.41 12.96 14.44
C GLN A 69 -42.55 13.05 13.16
N GLN A 70 -41.22 12.96 13.28
CA GLN A 70 -40.30 12.87 12.14
C GLN A 70 -40.10 11.41 11.68
N GLY A 71 -40.72 10.44 12.36
CA GLY A 71 -40.56 9.01 12.11
C GLY A 71 -39.25 8.45 12.65
N LEU A 72 -38.61 9.10 13.62
CA LEU A 72 -37.34 8.67 14.19
C LEU A 72 -37.55 8.09 15.58
N SER A 73 -36.91 6.97 15.89
CA SER A 73 -36.82 6.47 17.27
C SER A 73 -35.65 7.13 18.00
N PRO A 74 -35.55 7.00 19.35
CA PRO A 74 -34.45 7.60 20.10
C PRO A 74 -33.06 7.17 19.63
N ILE A 75 -32.87 5.90 19.22
CA ILE A 75 -31.56 5.45 18.71
C ILE A 75 -31.21 6.09 17.36
N HIS A 76 -32.20 6.43 16.52
CA HIS A 76 -31.97 7.16 15.28
C HIS A 76 -31.45 8.58 15.56
N LEU A 77 -32.07 9.29 16.51
CA LEU A 77 -31.63 10.62 16.94
C LEU A 77 -30.22 10.59 17.53
N ALA A 78 -29.93 9.62 18.40
CA ALA A 78 -28.59 9.45 18.97
C ALA A 78 -27.52 9.21 17.88
N LEU A 79 -27.83 8.42 16.85
CA LEU A 79 -26.94 8.21 15.70
C LEU A 79 -26.75 9.48 14.86
N GLU A 80 -27.84 10.19 14.55
CA GLU A 80 -27.80 11.44 13.78
C GLU A 80 -26.98 12.53 14.48
N LYS A 81 -27.06 12.61 15.80
CA LYS A 81 -26.29 13.56 16.62
C LYS A 81 -24.88 13.08 16.99
N GLY A 82 -24.52 11.84 16.66
CA GLY A 82 -23.20 11.28 16.95
C GLY A 82 -22.97 10.93 18.42
N HIS A 83 -24.03 10.68 19.20
CA HIS A 83 -23.98 10.27 20.61
C HIS A 83 -23.70 8.77 20.75
N LYS A 84 -22.50 8.35 20.36
CA LYS A 84 -22.11 6.93 20.21
C LYS A 84 -22.25 6.12 21.49
N GLU A 85 -21.78 6.66 22.61
CA GLU A 85 -21.86 5.98 23.90
C GLU A 85 -23.31 5.71 24.30
N MET A 86 -24.21 6.64 24.00
CA MET A 86 -25.64 6.42 24.22
C MET A 86 -26.18 5.29 23.35
N VAL A 87 -25.79 5.23 22.08
CA VAL A 87 -26.18 4.12 21.18
C VAL A 87 -25.70 2.79 21.73
N LEU A 88 -24.45 2.69 22.21
CA LEU A 88 -23.93 1.47 22.82
C LEU A 88 -24.75 1.07 24.06
N ARG A 89 -25.06 2.04 24.93
CA ARG A 89 -25.89 1.81 26.12
C ARG A 89 -27.32 1.37 25.79
N PHE A 90 -27.92 1.91 24.71
CA PHE A 90 -29.20 1.42 24.20
C PHE A 90 -29.11 -0.06 23.79
N LEU A 91 -28.08 -0.44 23.04
CA LEU A 91 -27.88 -1.82 22.59
C LEU A 91 -27.55 -2.81 23.71
N GLU A 92 -26.99 -2.34 24.82
CA GLU A 92 -26.76 -3.16 26.01
C GLU A 92 -28.06 -3.51 26.74
N ILE A 93 -29.03 -2.59 26.73
CA ILE A 93 -30.35 -2.83 27.33
C ILE A 93 -31.21 -3.68 26.40
N ASP A 94 -31.28 -3.29 25.13
CA ASP A 94 -32.13 -3.95 24.14
C ASP A 94 -31.44 -4.02 22.78
N LYS A 95 -31.08 -5.25 22.38
CA LYS A 95 -30.40 -5.53 21.11
C LYS A 95 -31.33 -5.45 19.91
N ASP A 96 -32.64 -5.61 20.11
CA ASP A 96 -33.62 -5.58 19.02
C ASP A 96 -33.76 -4.16 18.45
N LEU A 97 -33.29 -3.15 19.20
CA LEU A 97 -33.20 -1.77 18.74
C LEU A 97 -32.39 -1.61 17.44
N VAL A 98 -31.46 -2.53 17.13
CA VAL A 98 -30.68 -2.48 15.87
C VAL A 98 -31.53 -2.61 14.61
N ARG A 99 -32.75 -3.17 14.71
CA ARG A 99 -33.66 -3.44 13.58
C ARG A 99 -34.92 -2.56 13.61
N VAL A 100 -34.99 -1.56 14.48
CA VAL A 100 -36.13 -0.61 14.52
C VAL A 100 -36.22 0.12 13.20
N ARG A 101 -37.41 0.17 12.61
CA ARG A 101 -37.65 0.86 11.35
C ARG A 101 -38.22 2.24 11.62
N GLY A 102 -37.47 3.27 11.27
CA GLY A 102 -37.92 4.65 11.27
C GLY A 102 -38.58 5.05 9.95
N LYS A 103 -38.50 6.34 9.64
CA LYS A 103 -38.97 6.94 8.40
C LYS A 103 -38.37 6.21 7.19
N ASN A 104 -39.21 5.99 6.16
CA ASN A 104 -38.86 5.25 4.94
C ASN A 104 -38.40 3.80 5.19
N GLY A 105 -38.68 3.23 6.37
CA GLY A 105 -38.24 1.89 6.73
C GLY A 105 -36.74 1.80 7.04
N GLU A 106 -36.06 2.92 7.23
CA GLU A 106 -34.63 2.95 7.54
C GLU A 106 -34.37 2.40 8.94
N THR A 107 -33.34 1.57 9.05
CA THR A 107 -32.86 1.04 10.33
C THR A 107 -31.67 1.84 10.84
N PRO A 108 -31.29 1.72 12.12
CA PRO A 108 -30.08 2.31 12.66
C PRO A 108 -28.81 2.01 11.83
N LEU A 109 -28.69 0.81 11.26
CA LEU A 109 -27.56 0.47 10.38
C LEU A 109 -27.55 1.35 9.10
N HIS A 110 -28.71 1.63 8.52
CA HIS A 110 -28.82 2.55 7.38
C HIS A 110 -28.37 3.97 7.78
N TYR A 111 -28.70 4.42 8.99
CA TYR A 111 -28.23 5.72 9.51
C TYR A 111 -26.71 5.75 9.68
N ILE A 112 -26.09 4.68 10.19
CA ILE A 112 -24.61 4.55 10.23
C ILE A 112 -24.01 4.69 8.82
N CYS A 113 -24.69 4.15 7.79
CA CYS A 113 -24.25 4.28 6.40
C CYS A 113 -24.36 5.71 5.85
N LYS A 114 -25.18 6.59 6.45
CA LYS A 114 -25.25 8.02 6.12
C LYS A 114 -24.18 8.82 6.85
N VAL A 115 -24.08 8.65 8.17
CA VAL A 115 -23.22 9.49 9.03
C VAL A 115 -21.76 9.07 9.04
N GLY A 116 -21.47 7.76 8.87
CA GLY A 116 -20.10 7.21 8.91
C GLY A 116 -19.87 6.13 9.97
N ASN A 117 -18.82 5.32 9.79
CA ASN A 117 -18.44 4.29 10.76
C ASN A 117 -17.47 4.83 11.82
N HIS A 118 -17.94 5.75 12.66
CA HIS A 118 -17.14 6.25 13.76
C HIS A 118 -17.02 5.21 14.89
N ASP A 119 -15.81 5.04 15.44
CA ASP A 119 -15.48 4.14 16.56
C ASP A 119 -15.97 2.70 16.40
N SER A 120 -16.01 2.22 15.15
CA SER A 120 -16.39 0.85 14.80
C SER A 120 -17.82 0.48 15.23
N LEU A 121 -18.75 1.46 15.23
CA LEU A 121 -20.17 1.23 15.55
C LEU A 121 -20.79 0.19 14.63
N LEU A 122 -20.48 0.20 13.33
CA LEU A 122 -21.01 -0.77 12.38
C LEU A 122 -20.67 -2.21 12.81
N GLU A 123 -19.44 -2.47 13.22
CA GLU A 123 -19.00 -3.78 13.72
C GLU A 123 -19.75 -4.19 15.00
N ARG A 124 -20.09 -3.22 15.88
CA ARG A 124 -20.88 -3.48 17.08
C ARG A 124 -22.32 -3.87 16.74
N PHE A 125 -22.95 -3.19 15.80
CA PHE A 125 -24.31 -3.52 15.32
C PHE A 125 -24.34 -4.92 14.67
N LEU A 126 -23.38 -5.21 13.81
CA LEU A 126 -23.26 -6.52 13.16
C LEU A 126 -22.95 -7.65 14.16
N LYS A 127 -22.25 -7.35 15.25
CA LYS A 127 -22.04 -8.30 16.35
C LYS A 127 -23.32 -8.54 17.16
N ALA A 128 -24.14 -7.51 17.35
CA ALA A 128 -25.42 -7.61 18.07
C ALA A 128 -26.46 -8.40 17.26
N SER A 129 -26.57 -8.13 15.96
CA SER A 129 -27.44 -8.86 15.04
C SER A 129 -26.82 -8.94 13.64
N PRO A 130 -26.23 -10.07 13.22
CA PRO A 130 -25.63 -10.20 11.89
C PRO A 130 -26.63 -9.99 10.74
N ASP A 131 -27.90 -10.35 10.98
CA ASP A 131 -28.97 -10.28 9.98
C ASP A 131 -29.39 -8.84 9.65
N CYS A 132 -29.03 -7.84 10.46
CA CYS A 132 -29.39 -6.44 10.19
C CYS A 132 -28.74 -5.89 8.92
N ILE A 133 -27.67 -6.53 8.41
CA ILE A 133 -27.01 -6.14 7.16
C ILE A 133 -27.88 -6.38 5.91
N ARG A 134 -28.88 -7.26 6.02
CA ARG A 134 -29.83 -7.62 4.95
C ARG A 134 -31.11 -6.80 5.00
N ASP A 135 -31.27 -5.94 6.00
CA ASP A 135 -32.43 -5.06 6.06
C ASP A 135 -32.42 -4.10 4.89
N VAL A 136 -33.63 -3.84 4.38
CA VAL A 136 -33.86 -2.93 3.25
C VAL A 136 -34.88 -1.87 3.64
N THR A 137 -34.73 -0.70 3.05
CA THR A 137 -35.70 0.39 3.16
C THR A 137 -36.99 0.08 2.38
N THR A 138 -37.97 0.96 2.47
CA THR A 138 -39.22 0.91 1.68
C THR A 138 -38.97 0.93 0.17
N GLU A 139 -37.89 1.57 -0.27
CA GLU A 139 -37.45 1.63 -1.68
C GLU A 139 -36.50 0.46 -2.03
N ASN A 140 -36.51 -0.62 -1.25
CA ASN A 140 -35.65 -1.79 -1.41
C ASN A 140 -34.13 -1.48 -1.41
N ARG A 141 -33.71 -0.34 -0.84
CA ARG A 141 -32.30 0.02 -0.72
C ARG A 141 -31.68 -0.73 0.45
N ASN A 142 -30.59 -1.45 0.22
CA ASN A 142 -29.77 -2.02 1.29
C ASN A 142 -28.65 -1.07 1.75
N ALA A 143 -27.90 -1.48 2.77
CA ALA A 143 -26.78 -0.73 3.33
C ALA A 143 -25.72 -0.30 2.30
N LEU A 144 -25.47 -1.11 1.25
CA LEU A 144 -24.50 -0.76 0.20
C LEU A 144 -24.98 0.42 -0.65
N HIS A 145 -26.28 0.49 -0.94
CA HIS A 145 -26.87 1.62 -1.67
C HIS A 145 -26.70 2.90 -0.85
N ILE A 146 -27.12 2.88 0.41
CA ILE A 146 -27.08 4.06 1.29
C ILE A 146 -25.64 4.53 1.53
N ALA A 147 -24.71 3.61 1.79
CA ALA A 147 -23.29 3.96 1.96
C ALA A 147 -22.72 4.59 0.68
N THR A 148 -23.08 4.07 -0.49
CA THR A 148 -22.61 4.58 -1.78
C THR A 148 -23.21 5.94 -2.09
N GLU A 149 -24.52 6.12 -1.92
CA GLU A 149 -25.22 7.40 -2.08
C GLU A 149 -24.55 8.52 -1.26
N ASN A 150 -24.15 8.20 -0.01
CA ASN A 150 -23.51 9.15 0.91
C ASN A 150 -21.97 9.18 0.81
N ASN A 151 -21.37 8.53 -0.19
CA ASN A 151 -19.92 8.49 -0.43
C ASN A 151 -19.09 7.99 0.80
N ARG A 152 -19.65 7.08 1.59
CA ARG A 152 -19.01 6.50 2.78
C ARG A 152 -18.15 5.29 2.43
N LEU A 153 -16.95 5.55 1.90
CA LEU A 153 -16.02 4.49 1.47
C LEU A 153 -15.53 3.64 2.65
N ASP A 154 -15.37 4.26 3.82
CA ASP A 154 -15.03 3.63 5.10
C ASP A 154 -16.07 2.55 5.48
N VAL A 155 -17.34 2.93 5.47
CA VAL A 155 -18.48 2.04 5.75
C VAL A 155 -18.56 0.94 4.68
N LEU A 156 -18.50 1.31 3.40
CA LEU A 156 -18.62 0.38 2.28
C LEU A 156 -17.56 -0.74 2.33
N GLN A 157 -16.31 -0.40 2.71
CA GLN A 157 -15.26 -1.40 2.89
C GLN A 157 -15.59 -2.42 3.98
N VAL A 158 -16.12 -1.97 5.12
CA VAL A 158 -16.49 -2.86 6.23
C VAL A 158 -17.69 -3.72 5.85
N LEU A 159 -18.73 -3.15 5.25
CA LEU A 159 -19.90 -3.89 4.76
C LEU A 159 -19.51 -5.00 3.79
N ILE A 160 -18.71 -4.70 2.76
CA ILE A 160 -18.25 -5.68 1.78
C ILE A 160 -17.41 -6.78 2.43
N ARG A 161 -16.48 -6.42 3.34
CA ARG A 161 -15.66 -7.42 4.06
C ARG A 161 -16.52 -8.37 4.89
N THR A 162 -17.59 -7.87 5.48
CA THR A 162 -18.54 -8.70 6.24
C THR A 162 -19.39 -9.55 5.31
N LEU A 163 -19.98 -8.98 4.25
CA LEU A 163 -20.81 -9.71 3.30
C LEU A 163 -20.06 -10.85 2.60
N LYS A 164 -18.78 -10.66 2.24
CA LYS A 164 -17.94 -11.68 1.59
C LYS A 164 -17.82 -13.00 2.35
N LYS A 165 -18.09 -12.99 3.66
CA LYS A 165 -18.04 -14.20 4.50
C LYS A 165 -19.31 -15.04 4.41
N ASN A 166 -20.36 -14.51 3.79
CA ASN A 166 -21.70 -15.12 3.76
C ASN A 166 -22.06 -15.61 2.35
N ASN A 167 -22.94 -16.60 2.28
CA ASN A 167 -23.42 -17.20 1.04
C ASN A 167 -24.30 -16.26 0.19
N TYR A 168 -24.98 -15.29 0.81
CA TYR A 168 -25.80 -14.28 0.16
C TYR A 168 -25.00 -13.05 -0.33
N TYR A 169 -23.66 -13.13 -0.36
CA TYR A 169 -22.78 -12.03 -0.79
C TYR A 169 -23.16 -11.47 -2.17
N TRP A 170 -23.35 -12.36 -3.14
CA TRP A 170 -23.64 -11.98 -4.52
C TRP A 170 -25.00 -11.31 -4.66
N GLU A 171 -26.01 -11.83 -3.95
CA GLU A 171 -27.37 -11.29 -3.93
C GLU A 171 -27.37 -9.87 -3.35
N GLU A 172 -26.71 -9.64 -2.21
CA GLU A 172 -26.67 -8.31 -1.60
C GLU A 172 -25.81 -7.30 -2.37
N LEU A 173 -24.71 -7.76 -3.00
CA LEU A 173 -23.86 -6.89 -3.81
C LEU A 173 -24.57 -6.36 -5.05
N ASN A 174 -25.43 -7.18 -5.66
CA ASN A 174 -26.16 -6.87 -6.89
C ASN A 174 -27.65 -6.64 -6.65
N ARG A 175 -28.07 -6.45 -5.40
CA ARG A 175 -29.46 -6.07 -5.08
C ARG A 175 -29.79 -4.78 -5.82
N MET A 176 -31.01 -4.70 -6.32
CA MET A 176 -31.54 -3.54 -7.01
C MET A 176 -32.52 -2.80 -6.11
N ASP A 177 -32.45 -1.47 -6.10
CA ASP A 177 -33.45 -0.61 -5.46
C ASP A 177 -34.79 -0.59 -6.23
N GLU A 178 -35.74 0.22 -5.78
CA GLU A 178 -37.06 0.37 -6.40
C GLU A 178 -37.03 0.85 -7.86
N HIS A 179 -35.91 1.43 -8.32
CA HIS A 179 -35.69 1.88 -9.69
C HIS A 179 -34.83 0.91 -10.50
N GLY A 180 -34.49 -0.25 -9.95
CA GLY A 180 -33.60 -1.22 -10.58
C GLY A 180 -32.11 -0.87 -10.46
N ASN A 181 -31.73 0.21 -9.78
CA ASN A 181 -30.33 0.59 -9.66
C ASN A 181 -29.63 -0.29 -8.63
N THR A 182 -28.44 -0.76 -8.96
CA THR A 182 -27.52 -1.36 -8.00
C THR A 182 -26.62 -0.29 -7.37
N ALA A 183 -25.90 -0.62 -6.29
CA ALA A 183 -24.87 0.25 -5.73
C ALA A 183 -23.83 0.68 -6.79
N LEU A 184 -23.55 -0.14 -7.81
CA LEU A 184 -22.65 0.22 -8.91
C LEU A 184 -23.23 1.34 -9.79
N HIS A 185 -24.54 1.34 -10.06
CA HIS A 185 -25.22 2.43 -10.77
C HIS A 185 -25.13 3.74 -10.01
N ILE A 186 -25.36 3.72 -8.69
CA ILE A 186 -25.25 4.91 -7.83
C ILE A 186 -23.82 5.46 -7.85
N ALA A 187 -22.81 4.60 -7.67
CA ALA A 187 -21.40 5.01 -7.71
C ALA A 187 -21.02 5.61 -9.08
N ALA A 188 -21.54 5.03 -10.17
CA ALA A 188 -21.30 5.48 -11.52
C ALA A 188 -21.94 6.85 -11.77
N SER A 189 -23.22 7.03 -11.41
CA SER A 189 -23.98 8.28 -11.52
C SER A 189 -23.36 9.42 -10.72
N ASN A 190 -22.80 9.14 -9.55
CA ASN A 190 -22.17 10.14 -8.68
C ASN A 190 -20.68 10.38 -8.97
N ASN A 191 -20.10 9.74 -9.99
CA ASN A 191 -18.66 9.82 -10.33
C ASN A 191 -17.71 9.41 -9.19
N GLN A 192 -18.13 8.45 -8.35
CA GLN A 192 -17.41 8.02 -7.15
C GLN A 192 -16.36 6.96 -7.48
N THR A 193 -15.23 7.38 -8.04
CA THR A 193 -14.19 6.49 -8.59
C THR A 193 -13.67 5.41 -7.63
N GLN A 194 -13.49 5.74 -6.35
CA GLN A 194 -12.96 4.77 -5.37
C GLN A 194 -14.00 3.71 -5.00
N MET A 195 -15.27 4.10 -4.86
CA MET A 195 -16.37 3.16 -4.61
C MET A 195 -16.59 2.25 -5.80
N LEU A 196 -16.59 2.83 -7.00
CA LEU A 196 -16.69 2.10 -8.26
C LEU A 196 -15.59 1.05 -8.39
N LYS A 197 -14.31 1.44 -8.15
CA LYS A 197 -13.18 0.50 -8.12
C LYS A 197 -13.35 -0.60 -7.09
N LEU A 198 -13.81 -0.26 -5.88
CA LEU A 198 -14.03 -1.23 -4.81
C LEU A 198 -15.13 -2.24 -5.20
N LEU A 199 -16.28 -1.78 -5.69
CA LEU A 199 -17.39 -2.63 -6.14
C LEU A 199 -16.98 -3.53 -7.31
N LEU A 200 -16.26 -3.01 -8.31
CA LEU A 200 -15.76 -3.80 -9.44
C LEU A 200 -14.70 -4.83 -9.01
N SER A 201 -13.79 -4.47 -8.10
CA SER A 201 -12.81 -5.43 -7.53
C SER A 201 -13.49 -6.55 -6.74
N CYS A 202 -14.74 -6.34 -6.36
CA CYS A 202 -15.61 -7.25 -5.63
C CYS A 202 -16.53 -8.06 -6.55
N LYS A 203 -16.33 -7.98 -7.88
CA LYS A 203 -17.16 -8.65 -8.89
C LYS A 203 -18.62 -8.20 -8.90
N ALA A 204 -18.91 -6.94 -8.57
CA ALA A 204 -20.23 -6.37 -8.84
C ALA A 204 -20.54 -6.49 -10.34
N ASP A 205 -21.78 -6.84 -10.66
CA ASP A 205 -22.21 -7.04 -12.04
C ASP A 205 -22.28 -5.71 -12.78
N LYS A 206 -21.33 -5.50 -13.70
CA LYS A 206 -21.24 -4.30 -14.53
C LYS A 206 -22.25 -4.28 -15.68
N HIS A 207 -22.90 -5.41 -15.96
CA HIS A 207 -23.88 -5.57 -17.02
C HIS A 207 -25.32 -5.58 -16.52
N ALA A 208 -25.52 -5.54 -15.19
CA ALA A 208 -26.85 -5.34 -14.62
C ALA A 208 -27.46 -4.05 -15.18
N THR A 209 -28.73 -4.12 -15.57
CA THR A 209 -29.50 -3.00 -16.10
C THR A 209 -30.56 -2.57 -15.10
N ASN A 210 -30.76 -1.27 -14.93
CA ASN A 210 -31.86 -0.72 -14.14
C ASN A 210 -33.22 -0.83 -14.88
N GLN A 211 -34.30 -0.32 -14.29
CA GLN A 211 -35.63 -0.36 -14.91
C GLN A 211 -35.73 0.40 -16.24
N SER A 212 -34.84 1.37 -16.47
CA SER A 212 -34.72 2.09 -17.74
C SER A 212 -33.91 1.32 -18.80
N GLY A 213 -33.44 0.11 -18.50
CA GLY A 213 -32.59 -0.69 -19.38
C GLY A 213 -31.14 -0.19 -19.48
N LEU A 214 -30.72 0.70 -18.57
CA LEU A 214 -29.39 1.30 -18.58
C LEU A 214 -28.44 0.52 -17.66
N THR A 215 -27.24 0.23 -18.13
CA THR A 215 -26.15 -0.29 -17.29
C THR A 215 -25.49 0.84 -16.50
N ALA A 216 -24.63 0.49 -15.54
CA ALA A 216 -23.83 1.49 -14.82
C ALA A 216 -22.94 2.33 -15.75
N LEU A 217 -22.49 1.78 -16.89
CA LEU A 217 -21.75 2.53 -17.91
C LEU A 217 -22.67 3.53 -18.61
N ASP A 218 -23.86 3.10 -19.02
CA ASP A 218 -24.81 3.97 -19.72
C ASP A 218 -25.26 5.13 -18.83
N VAL A 219 -25.49 4.88 -17.54
CA VAL A 219 -25.78 5.92 -16.54
C VAL A 219 -24.61 6.90 -16.41
N ALA A 220 -23.36 6.41 -16.37
CA ALA A 220 -22.18 7.28 -16.34
C ALA A 220 -22.06 8.12 -17.61
N GLU A 221 -22.39 7.57 -18.78
CA GLU A 221 -22.39 8.28 -20.06
C GLU A 221 -23.48 9.34 -20.13
N GLN A 222 -24.71 9.00 -19.73
CA GLN A 222 -25.85 9.92 -19.68
C GLN A 222 -25.58 11.14 -18.80
N HIS A 223 -24.90 10.95 -17.67
CA HIS A 223 -24.54 12.04 -16.76
C HIS A 223 -23.15 12.64 -17.02
N ASN A 224 -22.47 12.23 -18.09
CA ASN A 224 -21.12 12.68 -18.50
C ASN A 224 -20.05 12.53 -17.40
N LYS A 225 -20.04 11.40 -16.68
CA LYS A 225 -19.11 11.09 -15.59
C LYS A 225 -17.81 10.48 -16.12
N ARG A 226 -16.93 11.33 -16.66
CA ARG A 226 -15.67 10.95 -17.33
C ARG A 226 -14.85 9.87 -16.62
N GLU A 227 -14.64 10.01 -15.31
CA GLU A 227 -13.80 9.07 -14.56
C GLU A 227 -14.48 7.71 -14.37
N SER A 228 -15.78 7.70 -14.07
CA SER A 228 -16.57 6.47 -14.05
C SER A 228 -16.55 5.74 -15.39
N ILE A 229 -16.73 6.48 -16.49
CA ILE A 229 -16.67 5.94 -17.86
C ILE A 229 -15.32 5.27 -18.11
N ARG A 230 -14.21 5.95 -17.78
CA ARG A 230 -12.84 5.41 -17.95
C ARG A 230 -12.62 4.11 -17.16
N ILE A 231 -13.13 4.04 -15.93
CA ILE A 231 -13.00 2.86 -15.08
C ILE A 231 -13.85 1.70 -15.60
N LEU A 232 -15.11 1.97 -15.99
CA LEU A 232 -16.05 0.95 -16.48
C LEU A 232 -15.68 0.40 -17.86
N ARG A 233 -15.10 1.22 -18.75
CA ARG A 233 -14.64 0.80 -20.09
C ARG A 233 -13.35 -0.04 -20.09
N GLY A 234 -12.64 -0.15 -18.96
CA GLY A 234 -11.56 -1.14 -18.81
C GLY A 234 -10.12 -0.61 -18.84
N CYS A 235 -9.87 0.68 -18.59
CA CYS A 235 -8.49 1.13 -18.30
C CYS A 235 -8.01 0.77 -16.87
N PHE A 236 -8.66 -0.18 -16.19
CA PHE A 236 -8.34 -0.61 -14.84
C PHE A 236 -7.94 -2.08 -14.85
N ILE A 237 -6.66 -2.38 -14.57
CA ILE A 237 -6.14 -3.75 -14.37
C ILE A 237 -6.28 -4.07 -12.86
N PRO A 238 -7.30 -4.84 -12.42
CA PRO A 238 -7.56 -5.09 -11.00
C PRO A 238 -6.57 -6.08 -10.36
N GLY A 239 -5.72 -6.73 -11.17
CA GLY A 239 -4.82 -7.79 -10.72
C GLY A 239 -3.60 -7.29 -9.93
N VAL A 240 -3.10 -6.08 -10.22
CA VAL A 240 -1.77 -5.66 -9.73
C VAL A 240 -1.79 -5.25 -8.25
N SER A 241 -2.88 -4.68 -7.74
CA SER A 241 -2.94 -4.18 -6.34
C SER A 241 -3.22 -5.28 -5.31
N ASN A 242 -4.10 -6.22 -5.64
CA ASN A 242 -4.52 -7.27 -4.70
C ASN A 242 -3.47 -8.39 -4.58
N ILE A 243 -2.81 -8.74 -5.70
CA ILE A 243 -1.66 -9.66 -5.73
C ILE A 243 -0.49 -9.06 -4.95
N LYS A 244 -0.18 -7.77 -5.18
CA LYS A 244 0.90 -7.06 -4.48
C LYS A 244 0.76 -7.15 -2.95
N SER A 245 -0.41 -6.83 -2.39
CA SER A 245 -0.59 -6.85 -0.92
C SER A 245 -0.52 -8.24 -0.29
N LYS A 246 -0.95 -9.29 -1.01
CA LYS A 246 -0.95 -10.67 -0.53
C LYS A 246 0.45 -11.29 -0.64
N TRP A 247 1.14 -11.04 -1.74
CA TRP A 247 2.53 -11.46 -1.96
C TRP A 247 3.49 -10.72 -1.04
N GLU A 248 3.32 -9.42 -0.81
CA GLU A 248 4.12 -8.64 0.15
C GLU A 248 4.07 -9.25 1.56
N LYS A 249 2.89 -9.62 2.06
CA LYS A 249 2.76 -10.22 3.40
C LYS A 249 3.38 -11.60 3.51
N GLN A 250 3.28 -12.42 2.47
CA GLN A 250 3.88 -13.77 2.47
C GLN A 250 5.40 -13.69 2.33
N ILE A 251 5.91 -12.90 1.38
CA ILE A 251 7.35 -12.71 1.16
C ILE A 251 8.01 -12.15 2.42
N VAL A 252 7.45 -11.09 3.01
CA VAL A 252 8.01 -10.47 4.23
C VAL A 252 8.12 -11.48 5.37
N LYS A 253 7.17 -12.40 5.53
CA LYS A 253 7.23 -13.45 6.58
C LYS A 253 8.38 -14.44 6.36
N TYR A 254 8.55 -14.95 5.14
CA TYR A 254 9.62 -15.89 4.84
C TYR A 254 11.00 -15.22 4.88
N VAL A 255 11.09 -14.00 4.35
CA VAL A 255 12.30 -13.19 4.33
C VAL A 255 12.72 -12.79 5.75
N ALA A 256 11.79 -12.37 6.62
CA ALA A 256 12.09 -12.05 8.01
C ALA A 256 12.65 -13.27 8.77
N LYS A 257 12.09 -14.46 8.54
CA LYS A 257 12.57 -15.72 9.14
C LYS A 257 13.95 -16.13 8.62
N ALA A 258 14.22 -15.95 7.32
CA ALA A 258 15.54 -16.19 6.76
C ALA A 258 16.58 -15.18 7.30
N SER A 259 16.18 -13.92 7.46
CA SER A 259 17.08 -12.88 7.96
C SER A 259 17.45 -13.02 9.42
N SER A 260 16.53 -13.51 10.27
CA SER A 260 16.82 -13.71 11.69
C SER A 260 17.88 -14.80 11.88
N ILE A 261 17.78 -15.89 11.13
CA ILE A 261 18.76 -17.00 11.16
C ILE A 261 20.16 -16.55 10.74
N ILE A 262 20.27 -15.60 9.79
CA ILE A 262 21.55 -15.22 9.18
C ILE A 262 22.21 -14.04 9.91
N PHE A 263 21.43 -13.11 10.49
CA PHE A 263 21.96 -11.81 10.93
C PHE A 263 21.67 -11.44 12.40
N ASP A 264 20.94 -12.25 13.17
CA ASP A 264 20.60 -11.92 14.57
C ASP A 264 21.86 -11.75 15.45
N ASP A 265 22.88 -12.58 15.25
CA ASP A 265 24.14 -12.47 16.01
C ASP A 265 24.97 -11.24 15.63
N LEU A 266 24.79 -10.71 14.41
CA LEU A 266 25.54 -9.58 13.88
C LEU A 266 25.06 -8.24 14.43
N ASP A 267 23.79 -8.14 14.83
CA ASP A 267 23.20 -6.94 15.42
C ASP A 267 23.72 -6.65 16.83
N ASN A 268 24.22 -7.67 17.53
CA ASN A 268 24.66 -7.59 18.92
C ASN A 268 26.17 -7.38 19.09
N ILE A 269 26.91 -7.13 17.99
CA ILE A 269 28.37 -6.93 18.01
C ILE A 269 28.72 -5.54 18.57
N SER A 270 29.75 -5.48 19.43
CA SER A 270 30.27 -4.22 19.98
C SER A 270 30.77 -3.28 18.88
N SER A 271 30.83 -1.96 19.17
CA SER A 271 31.35 -0.98 18.20
C SER A 271 32.76 -1.29 17.73
N ASP A 272 33.61 -1.82 18.61
CA ASP A 272 35.04 -1.99 18.35
C ASP A 272 35.28 -3.19 17.43
N TYR A 273 34.61 -4.31 17.71
CA TYR A 273 34.64 -5.49 16.83
C TYR A 273 33.99 -5.20 15.48
N ARG A 274 32.90 -4.43 15.45
CA ARG A 274 32.24 -4.02 14.21
C ARG A 274 33.16 -3.17 13.34
N ASN A 275 33.86 -2.19 13.91
CA ASN A 275 34.78 -1.34 13.17
C ASN A 275 35.97 -2.13 12.63
N ALA A 276 36.55 -3.03 13.45
CA ALA A 276 37.62 -3.93 13.01
C ALA A 276 37.15 -4.85 11.86
N LEU A 277 35.94 -5.42 11.99
CA LEU A 277 35.35 -6.30 10.99
C LEU A 277 35.06 -5.54 9.68
N LEU A 278 34.56 -4.31 9.73
CA LEU A 278 34.36 -3.48 8.54
C LEU A 278 35.66 -3.19 7.79
N VAL A 279 36.78 -3.01 8.49
CA VAL A 279 38.10 -2.85 7.85
C VAL A 279 38.54 -4.15 7.18
N VAL A 280 38.45 -5.29 7.87
CA VAL A 280 38.81 -6.60 7.31
C VAL A 280 37.95 -6.93 6.08
N LEU A 281 36.65 -6.69 6.16
CA LEU A 281 35.72 -6.90 5.06
C LEU A 281 36.00 -5.92 3.90
N GLY A 282 36.33 -4.66 4.17
CA GLY A 282 36.75 -3.72 3.12
C GLY A 282 38.00 -4.21 2.37
N LEU A 283 38.98 -4.75 3.10
CA LEU A 283 40.20 -5.33 2.50
C LEU A 283 39.89 -6.59 1.67
N LEU A 284 39.01 -7.47 2.15
CA LEU A 284 38.57 -8.64 1.38
C LEU A 284 37.81 -8.22 0.11
N LEU A 285 36.93 -7.22 0.22
CA LEU A 285 36.13 -6.72 -0.90
C LEU A 285 37.00 -6.08 -1.99
N THR A 286 38.00 -5.30 -1.58
CA THR A 286 38.96 -4.68 -2.50
C THR A 286 39.97 -5.68 -3.05
N GLY A 287 40.44 -6.64 -2.23
CA GLY A 287 41.33 -7.70 -2.67
C GLY A 287 40.70 -8.63 -3.71
N THR A 288 39.44 -9.01 -3.52
CA THR A 288 38.68 -9.82 -4.51
C THR A 288 38.44 -9.06 -5.82
N TYR A 289 38.20 -7.75 -5.76
CA TYR A 289 38.10 -6.91 -6.95
C TYR A 289 39.43 -6.83 -7.71
N GLN A 290 40.56 -6.66 -7.02
CA GLN A 290 41.89 -6.63 -7.66
C GLN A 290 42.28 -7.98 -8.27
N ALA A 291 41.99 -9.08 -7.58
CA ALA A 291 42.19 -10.43 -8.11
C ALA A 291 41.39 -10.67 -9.41
N THR A 292 40.23 -10.02 -9.52
CA THR A 292 39.38 -10.09 -10.71
C THR A 292 39.97 -9.33 -11.90
N LEU A 293 40.57 -8.15 -11.67
CA LEU A 293 41.21 -7.36 -12.73
C LEU A 293 42.50 -7.97 -13.27
N SER A 294 43.16 -8.81 -12.45
CA SER A 294 44.43 -9.44 -12.78
C SER A 294 44.30 -10.97 -12.69
N PRO A 295 43.60 -11.62 -13.64
CA PRO A 295 43.50 -13.08 -13.65
C PRO A 295 44.88 -13.74 -13.68
N PRO A 296 45.04 -14.93 -13.07
CA PRO A 296 46.21 -15.77 -13.28
C PRO A 296 46.45 -15.99 -14.78
N GLY A 297 47.69 -15.79 -15.24
CA GLY A 297 48.02 -15.88 -16.68
C GLY A 297 47.68 -14.63 -17.51
N GLY A 298 47.04 -13.63 -16.91
CA GLY A 298 46.77 -12.34 -17.54
C GLY A 298 45.63 -12.37 -18.57
N VAL A 299 45.56 -11.28 -19.33
CA VAL A 299 44.61 -11.10 -20.43
C VAL A 299 45.35 -11.01 -21.75
N TRP A 300 44.67 -11.36 -22.85
CA TRP A 300 45.24 -11.24 -24.19
C TRP A 300 45.59 -9.78 -24.50
N GLN A 301 46.89 -9.50 -24.58
CA GLN A 301 47.46 -8.24 -25.05
C GLN A 301 47.69 -8.35 -26.56
N GLY A 302 47.43 -7.28 -27.30
CA GLY A 302 47.55 -7.29 -28.76
C GLY A 302 49.02 -7.35 -29.18
N ASP A 303 49.44 -8.45 -29.79
CA ASP A 303 50.75 -8.54 -30.44
C ASP A 303 50.67 -7.94 -31.85
N ASN A 304 51.55 -6.98 -32.16
CA ASN A 304 51.65 -6.34 -33.48
C ASN A 304 52.29 -7.23 -34.56
N THR A 305 52.53 -8.52 -34.31
CA THR A 305 53.27 -9.40 -35.23
C THR A 305 52.49 -10.67 -35.61
N SER A 306 52.14 -10.73 -36.89
CA SER A 306 51.61 -11.85 -37.68
C SER A 306 50.09 -12.14 -37.63
N TRP A 307 49.42 -11.74 -38.70
CA TRP A 307 48.05 -12.10 -39.12
C TRP A 307 47.89 -13.60 -39.45
N SER A 308 48.01 -14.51 -38.48
CA SER A 308 47.75 -15.94 -38.79
C SER A 308 47.10 -16.81 -37.71
N LYS A 309 46.57 -16.24 -36.62
CA LYS A 309 45.63 -16.98 -35.75
C LYS A 309 44.38 -16.14 -35.52
N ARG A 310 43.21 -16.72 -35.83
CA ARG A 310 41.87 -16.18 -35.59
C ARG A 310 41.87 -15.31 -34.33
N SER A 311 41.47 -14.05 -34.51
CA SER A 311 41.44 -12.98 -33.53
C SER A 311 40.89 -13.45 -32.17
N LYS A 312 41.78 -13.74 -31.22
CA LYS A 312 41.37 -13.78 -29.81
C LYS A 312 41.00 -12.35 -29.41
N ALA A 313 39.80 -12.17 -28.86
CA ALA A 313 39.32 -10.85 -28.46
C ALA A 313 40.25 -10.24 -27.39
N LEU A 314 40.73 -9.03 -27.65
CA LEU A 314 41.62 -8.30 -26.74
C LEU A 314 40.95 -8.09 -25.38
N GLY A 315 41.73 -8.24 -24.29
CA GLY A 315 41.22 -8.06 -22.92
C GLY A 315 40.48 -9.26 -22.32
N ARG A 316 40.25 -10.34 -23.08
CA ARG A 316 39.77 -11.61 -22.52
C ARG A 316 40.88 -12.34 -21.76
N SER A 317 40.51 -13.15 -20.77
CA SER A 317 41.47 -13.98 -20.01
C SER A 317 42.21 -14.98 -20.90
N VAL A 318 43.47 -15.24 -20.55
CA VAL A 318 44.29 -16.29 -21.16
C VAL A 318 43.91 -17.69 -20.67
N LEU A 319 43.24 -17.78 -19.50
CA LEU A 319 42.84 -19.03 -18.87
C LEU A 319 41.85 -19.83 -19.72
N ASP A 320 41.95 -21.17 -19.62
CA ASP A 320 40.92 -22.05 -20.14
C ASP A 320 39.61 -21.87 -19.34
N GLN A 321 38.48 -22.21 -19.97
CA GLN A 321 37.16 -22.10 -19.37
C GLN A 321 37.05 -22.80 -17.99
N SER A 322 37.66 -23.97 -17.84
CA SER A 322 37.61 -24.74 -16.59
C SER A 322 38.39 -24.06 -15.46
N GLU A 323 39.60 -23.59 -15.76
CA GLU A 323 40.48 -22.88 -14.82
C GLU A 323 39.92 -21.51 -14.44
N PHE A 324 39.30 -20.81 -15.40
CA PHE A 324 38.63 -19.55 -15.17
C PHE A 324 37.49 -19.69 -14.16
N LEU A 325 36.59 -20.67 -14.38
CA LEU A 325 35.49 -20.90 -13.45
C LEU A 325 35.97 -21.35 -12.07
N LEU A 326 36.99 -22.21 -12.00
CA LEU A 326 37.58 -22.66 -10.75
C LEU A 326 38.15 -21.51 -9.91
N PHE A 327 38.71 -20.48 -10.56
CA PHE A 327 39.25 -19.30 -9.87
C PHE A 327 38.17 -18.26 -9.52
N TYR A 328 37.29 -17.95 -10.47
CA TYR A 328 36.36 -16.84 -10.31
C TYR A 328 35.10 -17.19 -9.52
N ILE A 329 34.62 -18.45 -9.49
CA ILE A 329 33.46 -18.84 -8.67
C ILE A 329 33.75 -18.60 -7.18
N PRO A 330 34.85 -19.09 -6.58
CA PRO A 330 35.21 -18.78 -5.19
C PRO A 330 35.40 -17.28 -4.96
N THR A 331 36.06 -16.58 -5.87
CA THR A 331 36.29 -15.12 -5.78
C THR A 331 34.97 -14.35 -5.72
N TYR A 332 34.00 -14.72 -6.57
CA TYR A 332 32.67 -14.14 -6.59
C TYR A 332 31.93 -14.43 -5.28
N VAL A 333 31.98 -15.66 -4.77
CA VAL A 333 31.35 -16.02 -3.48
C VAL A 333 31.94 -15.20 -2.33
N VAL A 334 33.26 -15.05 -2.26
CA VAL A 334 33.92 -14.21 -1.24
C VAL A 334 33.46 -12.76 -1.36
N PHE A 335 33.38 -12.22 -2.58
CA PHE A 335 32.87 -10.86 -2.82
C PHE A 335 31.43 -10.70 -2.31
N MET A 336 30.54 -11.65 -2.66
CA MET A 336 29.12 -11.64 -2.27
C MET A 336 28.94 -11.65 -0.76
N VAL A 337 29.58 -12.60 -0.07
CA VAL A 337 29.51 -12.72 1.39
C VAL A 337 30.04 -11.46 2.05
N THR A 338 31.19 -10.96 1.58
CA THR A 338 31.81 -9.74 2.10
C THR A 338 30.90 -8.52 1.93
N PHE A 339 30.31 -8.35 0.76
CA PHE A 339 29.37 -7.27 0.45
C PHE A 339 28.16 -7.28 1.38
N PHE A 340 27.52 -8.44 1.57
CA PHE A 340 26.33 -8.54 2.43
C PHE A 340 26.65 -8.36 3.91
N LEU A 341 27.81 -8.83 4.38
CA LEU A 341 28.27 -8.56 5.74
C LEU A 341 28.52 -7.06 5.98
N ILE A 342 29.14 -6.36 5.04
CA ILE A 342 29.30 -4.90 5.11
C ILE A 342 27.93 -4.21 5.20
N LEU A 343 26.98 -4.57 4.33
CA LEU A 343 25.64 -3.99 4.37
C LEU A 343 24.93 -4.21 5.70
N ALA A 344 25.07 -5.40 6.29
CA ALA A 344 24.45 -5.74 7.56
C ALA A 344 25.06 -4.95 8.73
N LEU A 345 26.39 -4.75 8.73
CA LEU A 345 27.13 -3.98 9.74
C LEU A 345 26.93 -2.46 9.63
N LEU A 346 26.42 -1.95 8.50
CA LEU A 346 26.13 -0.52 8.32
C LEU A 346 24.83 -0.05 9.01
N LYS A 347 24.02 -0.96 9.58
CA LYS A 347 22.74 -0.63 10.24
C LYS A 347 22.83 0.47 11.32
N PRO A 348 23.84 0.50 12.22
CA PRO A 348 23.92 1.47 13.32
C PRO A 348 24.36 2.87 12.88
N PHE A 349 24.80 3.05 11.62
CA PHE A 349 25.27 4.34 11.15
C PHE A 349 24.11 5.33 10.88
N PRO A 350 24.35 6.65 10.98
CA PRO A 350 23.35 7.66 10.66
C PRO A 350 22.73 7.44 9.29
N HIS A 351 21.41 7.62 9.20
CA HIS A 351 20.62 7.28 8.02
C HIS A 351 21.15 7.87 6.70
N GLY A 352 21.64 9.12 6.71
CA GLY A 352 22.26 9.75 5.53
C GLY A 352 23.55 9.06 5.11
N PHE A 353 24.47 8.83 6.04
CA PHE A 353 25.73 8.14 5.78
C PHE A 353 25.51 6.71 5.31
N LYS A 354 24.64 5.96 5.99
CA LYS A 354 24.24 4.60 5.62
C LYS A 354 23.74 4.55 4.16
N LYS A 355 22.80 5.42 3.78
CA LYS A 355 22.26 5.46 2.41
C LYS A 355 23.36 5.71 1.37
N THR A 356 24.21 6.71 1.61
CA THR A 356 25.30 7.06 0.69
C THR A 356 26.28 5.90 0.53
N SER A 357 26.71 5.27 1.63
CA SER A 357 27.60 4.10 1.59
C SER A 357 26.97 2.92 0.84
N GLN A 358 25.67 2.66 1.02
CA GLN A 358 24.97 1.59 0.32
C GLN A 358 24.85 1.82 -1.18
N VAL A 359 24.66 3.07 -1.61
CA VAL A 359 24.64 3.44 -3.04
C VAL A 359 26.03 3.26 -3.65
N LEU A 360 27.09 3.73 -2.97
CA LEU A 360 28.47 3.53 -3.41
C LEU A 360 28.82 2.06 -3.54
N LEU A 361 28.42 1.25 -2.55
CA LEU A 361 28.67 -0.19 -2.57
C LEU A 361 27.92 -0.87 -3.73
N ALA A 362 26.67 -0.47 -4.01
CA ALA A 362 25.91 -0.98 -5.16
C ALA A 362 26.62 -0.69 -6.50
N PHE A 363 27.14 0.52 -6.71
CA PHE A 363 27.95 0.83 -7.89
C PHE A 363 29.24 0.01 -7.95
N PHE A 364 29.89 -0.19 -6.81
CA PHE A 364 31.10 -1.02 -6.73
C PHE A 364 30.83 -2.48 -7.15
N ALA A 365 29.69 -3.04 -6.74
CA ALA A 365 29.26 -4.37 -7.15
C ALA A 365 28.96 -4.47 -8.65
N ILE A 366 28.35 -3.43 -9.24
CA ILE A 366 28.16 -3.36 -10.71
C ILE A 366 29.51 -3.36 -11.42
N CYS A 367 30.46 -2.53 -10.99
CA CYS A 367 31.79 -2.49 -11.58
C CYS A 367 32.50 -3.85 -11.49
N PHE A 368 32.35 -4.55 -10.36
CA PHE A 368 32.93 -5.87 -10.16
C PHE A 368 32.39 -6.87 -11.18
N ASP A 369 31.08 -6.95 -11.31
CA ASP A 369 30.47 -7.90 -12.24
C ASP A 369 30.78 -7.57 -13.71
N GLN A 370 30.71 -6.28 -14.08
CA GLN A 370 31.08 -5.82 -15.43
C GLN A 370 32.54 -6.17 -15.77
N SER A 371 33.45 -6.11 -14.79
CA SER A 371 34.85 -6.50 -15.02
C SER A 371 35.01 -8.00 -15.30
N ILE A 372 34.27 -8.86 -14.62
CA ILE A 372 34.26 -10.31 -14.88
C ILE A 372 33.66 -10.60 -16.25
N SER A 373 32.54 -9.96 -16.56
CA SER A 373 31.85 -10.09 -17.85
C SER A 373 32.73 -9.65 -19.03
N PHE A 374 33.56 -8.62 -18.83
CA PHE A 374 34.52 -8.19 -19.84
C PHE A 374 35.67 -9.19 -20.02
N ILE A 375 36.17 -9.78 -18.94
CA ILE A 375 37.35 -10.66 -18.96
C ILE A 375 36.99 -12.11 -19.36
N ALA A 376 35.74 -12.55 -19.19
CA ALA A 376 35.30 -13.93 -19.42
C ALA A 376 35.70 -14.47 -20.80
N PRO A 377 36.31 -15.67 -20.91
CA PRO A 377 36.88 -16.17 -22.16
C PRO A 377 35.84 -16.68 -23.18
N THR A 378 34.65 -17.12 -22.72
CA THR A 378 33.60 -17.71 -23.56
C THR A 378 32.20 -17.31 -23.10
N ASP A 379 31.22 -17.38 -24.00
CA ASP A 379 29.80 -17.11 -23.70
C ASP A 379 29.21 -18.10 -22.69
N PHE A 380 29.75 -19.32 -22.62
CA PHE A 380 29.33 -20.28 -21.61
C PHE A 380 29.72 -19.81 -20.20
N VAL A 381 30.94 -19.31 -20.02
CA VAL A 381 31.39 -18.77 -18.73
C VAL A 381 30.54 -17.56 -18.33
N LEU A 382 30.20 -16.69 -19.30
CA LEU A 382 29.31 -15.57 -19.06
C LEU A 382 27.96 -16.02 -18.48
N LYS A 383 27.32 -17.01 -19.11
CA LYS A 383 26.04 -17.58 -18.62
C LYS A 383 26.16 -18.20 -17.23
N VAL A 384 27.29 -18.84 -16.91
CA VAL A 384 27.53 -19.36 -15.55
C VAL A 384 27.65 -18.22 -14.55
N MET A 385 28.34 -17.13 -14.90
CA MET A 385 28.45 -15.96 -14.03
C MET A 385 27.13 -15.22 -13.84
N GLU A 386 26.28 -15.14 -14.87
CA GLU A 386 24.93 -14.59 -14.78
C GLU A 386 24.06 -15.28 -13.72
N VAL A 387 24.29 -16.56 -13.44
CA VAL A 387 23.59 -17.26 -12.33
C VAL A 387 23.98 -16.66 -10.99
N PHE A 388 25.26 -16.33 -10.79
CA PHE A 388 25.74 -15.70 -9.55
C PHE A 388 25.28 -14.24 -9.44
N THR A 389 25.25 -13.52 -10.56
CA THR A 389 24.65 -12.19 -10.71
C THR A 389 23.17 -12.21 -10.28
N LEU A 390 22.38 -13.15 -10.80
CA LEU A 390 20.97 -13.33 -10.43
C LEU A 390 20.81 -13.67 -8.93
N LEU A 391 21.67 -14.54 -8.41
CA LEU A 391 21.68 -14.88 -6.98
C LEU A 391 21.94 -13.64 -6.12
N PHE A 392 22.89 -12.77 -6.51
CA PHE A 392 23.17 -11.51 -5.82
C PHE A 392 21.96 -10.57 -5.80
N PHE A 393 21.23 -10.49 -6.91
CA PHE A 393 20.02 -9.69 -7.00
C PHE A 393 18.96 -10.15 -6.00
N VAL A 394 18.69 -11.46 -6.00
CA VAL A 394 17.68 -12.06 -5.14
C VAL A 394 18.04 -11.81 -3.68
N LEU A 395 19.31 -11.99 -3.30
CA LEU A 395 19.78 -11.70 -1.95
C LEU A 395 19.67 -10.21 -1.58
N THR A 396 19.93 -9.30 -2.52
CA THR A 396 19.74 -7.86 -2.31
C THR A 396 18.26 -7.49 -2.13
N LEU A 397 17.35 -8.09 -2.90
CA LEU A 397 15.91 -7.94 -2.72
C LEU A 397 15.45 -8.45 -1.35
N VAL A 398 15.96 -9.59 -0.91
CA VAL A 398 15.72 -10.11 0.44
C VAL A 398 16.19 -9.09 1.50
N MET A 399 17.35 -8.45 1.30
CA MET A 399 17.84 -7.42 2.22
C MET A 399 17.07 -6.09 2.17
N PHE A 400 16.42 -5.78 1.04
CA PHE A 400 15.51 -4.65 0.94
C PHE A 400 14.29 -4.83 1.84
N PHE A 401 13.64 -5.99 1.76
CA PHE A 401 12.45 -6.31 2.54
C PHE A 401 12.72 -6.46 4.04
N THR A 402 13.99 -6.53 4.45
CA THR A 402 14.42 -6.54 5.86
C THR A 402 14.89 -5.16 6.34
N ASP A 403 14.66 -4.11 5.56
CA ASP A 403 15.09 -2.72 5.80
C ASP A 403 16.60 -2.56 6.04
N ARG A 404 17.39 -3.55 5.60
CA ARG A 404 18.85 -3.51 5.68
C ARG A 404 19.42 -2.63 4.58
N VAL A 405 18.82 -2.64 3.39
CA VAL A 405 19.27 -1.89 2.21
C VAL A 405 18.25 -0.82 1.81
N SER A 406 18.74 0.33 1.33
CA SER A 406 17.88 1.42 0.88
C SER A 406 17.19 1.14 -0.47
N LYS A 407 15.98 1.70 -0.65
CA LYS A 407 15.24 1.72 -1.94
C LYS A 407 16.12 2.11 -3.15
N PRO A 408 16.94 3.18 -3.11
CA PRO A 408 17.76 3.57 -4.25
C PRO A 408 18.85 2.53 -4.58
N SER A 409 19.50 1.92 -3.59
CA SER A 409 20.51 0.86 -3.83
C SER A 409 19.92 -0.35 -4.55
N VAL A 410 18.69 -0.74 -4.18
CA VAL A 410 17.98 -1.89 -4.78
C VAL A 410 17.50 -1.56 -6.18
N ALA A 411 17.05 -0.32 -6.41
CA ALA A 411 16.69 0.16 -7.73
C ALA A 411 17.91 0.13 -8.68
N ILE A 412 19.08 0.60 -8.21
CA ILE A 412 20.33 0.59 -8.98
C ILE A 412 20.72 -0.84 -9.38
N LEU A 413 20.74 -1.77 -8.42
CA LEU A 413 21.08 -3.17 -8.69
C LEU A 413 20.02 -3.87 -9.57
N GLY A 414 18.74 -3.58 -9.37
CA GLY A 414 17.67 -4.15 -10.21
C GLY A 414 17.72 -3.68 -11.66
N CYS A 415 18.14 -2.44 -11.92
CA CYS A 415 18.32 -1.95 -13.28
C CYS A 415 19.53 -2.58 -13.99
N TRP A 416 20.56 -2.97 -13.24
CA TRP A 416 21.73 -3.66 -13.78
C TRP A 416 21.42 -5.11 -14.22
N LEU A 417 20.42 -5.74 -13.59
CA LEU A 417 20.16 -7.17 -13.70
C LEU A 417 19.06 -7.59 -14.68
N THR A 418 18.32 -6.66 -15.28
CA THR A 418 17.37 -6.97 -16.35
C THR A 418 18.14 -7.16 -17.66
N PRO A 419 18.28 -8.39 -18.19
CA PRO A 419 18.96 -8.61 -19.47
C PRO A 419 18.04 -8.15 -20.60
N SER A 420 18.63 -7.52 -21.61
CA SER A 420 17.97 -7.00 -22.83
C SER A 420 17.26 -8.06 -23.67
N ASP A 421 17.48 -9.35 -23.41
CA ASP A 421 17.07 -10.42 -24.35
C ASP A 421 15.59 -10.80 -24.30
N LEU A 422 14.80 -10.30 -23.34
CA LEU A 422 13.37 -10.63 -23.26
C LEU A 422 12.47 -9.71 -24.11
N LEU A 423 13.00 -8.59 -24.59
CA LEU A 423 12.31 -7.59 -25.39
C LEU A 423 13.31 -7.13 -26.45
N ALA A 424 13.13 -7.51 -27.71
CA ALA A 424 14.01 -7.20 -28.84
C ALA A 424 14.25 -5.69 -29.08
N ILE A 425 14.95 -5.03 -28.15
CA ILE A 425 15.31 -3.62 -28.09
C ILE A 425 16.60 -3.54 -27.27
N ASP A 426 17.74 -3.33 -27.93
CA ASP A 426 19.02 -3.04 -27.27
C ASP A 426 18.96 -1.66 -26.60
N GLY A 427 18.68 -1.65 -25.30
CA GLY A 427 18.77 -0.46 -24.46
C GLY A 427 18.03 -0.60 -23.13
N CYS A 428 18.77 -0.46 -22.02
CA CYS A 428 18.18 -0.35 -20.69
C CYS A 428 17.57 1.05 -20.52
N TRP A 429 16.24 1.14 -20.47
CA TRP A 429 15.55 2.37 -20.08
C TRP A 429 15.42 2.44 -18.55
N LEU A 430 16.09 3.40 -17.95
CA LEU A 430 15.95 3.68 -16.52
C LEU A 430 14.82 4.69 -16.31
N PHE A 431 13.76 4.28 -15.61
CA PHE A 431 12.78 5.22 -15.03
C PHE A 431 12.90 5.15 -13.51
N LEU A 432 13.69 6.04 -12.93
CA LEU A 432 13.73 6.22 -11.48
C LEU A 432 12.55 7.09 -11.05
N PHE A 433 11.59 6.49 -10.34
CA PHE A 433 10.55 7.23 -9.60
C PHE A 433 11.00 7.37 -8.15
N VAL A 434 11.76 8.41 -7.85
CA VAL A 434 12.13 8.72 -6.47
C VAL A 434 10.99 9.52 -5.84
N LYS A 435 10.18 8.87 -5.00
CA LYS A 435 9.35 9.55 -4.01
C LYS A 435 10.12 9.60 -2.71
N ASP A 436 10.68 10.76 -2.39
CA ASP A 436 11.35 11.03 -1.12
C ASP A 436 10.45 11.88 -0.23
N ASP A 437 10.33 11.52 1.05
CA ASP A 437 9.51 12.25 2.02
C ASP A 437 10.11 13.63 2.40
N PHE A 438 11.32 13.92 1.89
CA PHE A 438 12.02 15.20 2.12
C PHE A 438 11.58 16.32 1.17
N TRP A 439 10.96 16.00 0.03
CA TRP A 439 10.47 17.00 -0.93
C TRP A 439 8.98 16.78 -1.16
N GLU A 440 8.15 17.69 -0.65
CA GLU A 440 6.69 17.68 -0.78
C GLU A 440 6.23 17.52 -2.24
N GLY A 441 6.08 16.27 -2.69
CA GLY A 441 5.36 15.92 -3.93
C GLY A 441 6.11 16.06 -5.26
N THR A 442 7.43 16.32 -5.30
CA THR A 442 8.15 16.40 -6.59
C THR A 442 8.62 15.01 -7.05
N ILE A 443 8.13 14.56 -8.21
CA ILE A 443 8.61 13.35 -8.89
C ILE A 443 9.77 13.75 -9.79
N ILE A 444 11.00 13.34 -9.45
CA ILE A 444 12.15 13.52 -10.32
C ILE A 444 12.25 12.29 -11.22
N VAL A 445 12.10 12.49 -12.53
CA VAL A 445 12.30 11.46 -13.55
C VAL A 445 13.72 11.61 -14.08
N ILE A 446 14.58 10.63 -13.82
CA ILE A 446 15.93 10.57 -14.40
C ILE A 446 15.95 9.41 -15.38
N GLY A 447 16.04 9.74 -16.67
CA GLY A 447 16.25 8.79 -17.75
C GLY A 447 17.73 8.49 -17.90
N TYR A 448 18.11 7.21 -17.81
CA TYR A 448 19.46 6.74 -18.16
C TYR A 448 19.34 5.80 -19.35
N CYS A 449 20.23 5.98 -20.32
CA CYS A 449 20.38 5.17 -21.52
C CYS A 449 21.83 4.68 -21.54
N SER A 450 22.04 3.37 -21.36
CA SER A 450 23.33 2.75 -21.67
C SER A 450 23.15 1.89 -22.91
N TYR A 451 23.83 2.28 -23.99
CA TYR A 451 23.98 1.45 -25.17
C TYR A 451 25.23 0.61 -24.97
N CYS A 452 25.06 -0.72 -24.81
CA CYS A 452 26.16 -1.64 -25.05
C CYS A 452 26.35 -1.73 -26.56
N ILE A 453 27.30 -0.97 -27.11
CA ILE A 453 27.77 -1.22 -28.47
C ILE A 453 28.47 -2.58 -28.41
N MET A 454 27.80 -3.64 -28.87
CA MET A 454 28.50 -4.85 -29.27
C MET A 454 29.54 -4.43 -30.30
N TYR A 455 30.82 -4.62 -29.98
CA TYR A 455 31.90 -4.53 -30.93
C TYR A 455 31.73 -5.68 -31.93
N ASP A 456 30.89 -5.49 -32.93
CA ASP A 456 31.09 -6.19 -34.18
C ASP A 456 32.06 -5.34 -35.01
N VAL A 457 33.26 -5.90 -35.20
CA VAL A 457 34.33 -5.27 -35.97
C VAL A 457 33.94 -5.34 -37.44
N SER A 458 33.04 -4.47 -37.88
CA SER A 458 32.89 -4.17 -39.30
C SER A 458 32.26 -2.78 -39.52
N TRP A 459 33.08 -1.90 -40.11
CA TRP A 459 32.74 -0.67 -40.86
C TRP A 459 32.43 0.66 -40.12
N GLU A 460 33.39 1.58 -40.32
CA GLU A 460 33.35 3.05 -40.45
C GLU A 460 32.10 3.85 -39.99
N ALA A 461 32.19 4.48 -38.80
CA ALA A 461 31.57 5.79 -38.53
C ALA A 461 32.19 6.46 -37.27
N PRO A 462 33.10 7.44 -37.41
CA PRO A 462 33.81 8.05 -36.27
C PRO A 462 33.06 9.20 -35.57
N HIS A 463 32.00 9.75 -36.16
CA HIS A 463 31.38 11.00 -35.67
C HIS A 463 30.37 10.85 -34.52
N VAL A 464 29.67 9.71 -34.41
CA VAL A 464 28.68 9.47 -33.32
C VAL A 464 29.36 9.05 -32.00
N LYS A 465 30.59 8.54 -32.07
CA LYS A 465 31.35 8.02 -30.91
C LYS A 465 31.86 9.11 -29.96
N LEU A 466 32.05 10.34 -30.45
CA LEU A 466 32.67 11.42 -29.66
C LEU A 466 31.63 12.21 -28.84
N GLU A 467 30.44 12.48 -29.38
CA GLU A 467 29.39 13.25 -28.66
C GLU A 467 28.79 12.49 -27.47
N VAL A 468 28.64 11.16 -27.59
CA VAL A 468 28.06 10.32 -26.53
C VAL A 468 29.06 10.12 -25.38
N ALA A 469 30.36 9.99 -25.68
CA ALA A 469 31.41 9.93 -24.67
C ALA A 469 31.53 11.25 -23.88
N HIS A 470 31.44 12.40 -24.54
CA HIS A 470 31.43 13.71 -23.88
C HIS A 470 30.20 13.89 -22.98
N SER A 471 29.04 13.38 -23.39
CA SER A 471 27.81 13.44 -22.60
C SER A 471 27.89 12.56 -21.34
N LEU A 472 28.46 11.36 -21.45
CA LEU A 472 28.68 10.45 -20.31
C LEU A 472 29.75 10.95 -19.35
N ILE A 473 30.84 11.54 -19.86
CA ILE A 473 31.89 12.17 -19.04
C ILE A 473 31.34 13.42 -18.34
N ALA A 474 30.54 14.24 -19.01
CA ALA A 474 29.92 15.43 -18.42
C ALA A 474 28.91 15.05 -17.32
N LEU A 475 28.10 14.00 -17.52
CA LEU A 475 27.17 13.48 -16.51
C LEU A 475 27.87 12.80 -15.34
N GLY A 476 28.94 12.02 -15.60
CA GLY A 476 29.79 11.45 -14.56
C GLY A 476 30.49 12.52 -13.72
N CYS A 477 31.05 13.54 -14.35
CA CYS A 477 31.65 14.70 -13.69
C CYS A 477 30.61 15.51 -12.91
N TRP A 478 29.41 15.72 -13.45
CA TRP A 478 28.31 16.42 -12.75
C TRP A 478 27.84 15.65 -11.51
N PHE A 479 27.70 14.33 -11.63
CA PHE A 479 27.30 13.46 -10.52
C PHE A 479 28.38 13.38 -9.45
N PHE A 480 29.66 13.25 -9.84
CA PHE A 480 30.81 13.29 -8.93
C PHE A 480 30.90 14.63 -8.19
N LEU A 481 30.76 15.76 -8.89
CA LEU A 481 30.76 17.09 -8.28
C LEU A 481 29.57 17.29 -7.33
N TYR A 482 28.39 16.74 -7.63
CA TYR A 482 27.21 16.81 -6.76
C TYR A 482 27.38 15.94 -5.51
N LEU A 483 27.94 14.73 -5.66
CA LEU A 483 28.28 13.84 -4.55
C LEU A 483 29.36 14.47 -3.64
N CYS A 484 30.40 15.05 -4.23
CA CYS A 484 31.41 15.81 -3.50
C CYS A 484 30.79 17.00 -2.75
N ARG A 485 29.88 17.76 -3.38
CA ARG A 485 29.19 18.90 -2.75
C ARG A 485 28.25 18.47 -1.61
N PHE A 486 27.60 17.32 -1.75
CA PHE A 486 26.77 16.71 -0.71
C PHE A 486 27.62 16.23 0.49
N CYS A 487 28.73 15.54 0.23
CA CYS A 487 29.69 15.12 1.25
C CYS A 487 30.34 16.32 1.96
N PHE A 488 30.69 17.39 1.21
CA PHE A 488 31.27 18.61 1.78
C PHE A 488 30.28 19.35 2.68
N ARG A 489 28.99 19.43 2.30
CA ARG A 489 27.94 20.05 3.13
C ARG A 489 27.69 19.29 4.43
N GLN A 490 27.70 17.95 4.42
CA GLN A 490 27.56 17.17 5.64
C GLN A 490 28.81 17.21 6.54
N CYS A 491 30.02 17.27 5.98
CA CYS A 491 31.24 17.49 6.76
C CYS A 491 31.25 18.89 7.40
N CYS A 492 30.89 19.95 6.67
CA CYS A 492 30.81 21.31 7.23
C CYS A 492 29.72 21.46 8.31
N GLN A 493 28.58 20.77 8.20
CA GLN A 493 27.55 20.77 9.26
C GLN A 493 28.00 20.08 10.56
N ARG A 494 29.02 19.22 10.52
CA ARG A 494 29.61 18.57 11.71
C ARG A 494 30.85 19.27 12.27
N CYS A 495 31.52 20.13 11.49
CA CYS A 495 32.64 20.94 11.98
C CYS A 495 32.19 22.28 12.60
N CYS A 496 30.92 22.66 12.47
CA CYS A 496 30.34 23.87 13.10
C CYS A 496 29.48 23.56 14.34
N THR A 497 29.58 22.35 14.89
CA THR A 497 29.10 21.96 16.22
C THR A 497 30.27 21.39 17.00
#